data_AF-A0A2E1XJI7-F1
#
_entry.id   AF-A0A2E1XJI7-F1
#
_cell.length_a   1.000
_cell.length_b   1.000
_cell.length_c   1.000
_cell.angle_alpha   90.00
_cell.angle_beta   90.00
_cell.angle_gamma   90.00
#
_symmetry.space_group_name_H-M   'P 1'
#
loop_
_entity.id
_entity.type
_entity.pdbx_description
1 polymer ?
#
loop_
_entity_poly.entity_id
_entity_poly.type
_entity_poly.pdbx_seq_one_letter_code
_entity_poly.pdbx_strand_id
1 'polypeptide(L)'
;MAARILRVQIISFVTFLAIAGGFPLASAKGQKAELDPHADRPMNLTIHCYVPMGEGLITAVNSLESKVGISHKPDHSIGFDEMNMSFGVSKRIDLSAFAVGERVHFLLKLERGKEDYIAVLCSFDSDKDAYKSCMKEFHDEAMRIAAATIEECTMDDMESP
;
A
#
# COMPACT_ATOMS: atom_id res chain seq x y z
N MET A 1 34.33 56.85 19.07
CA MET A 1 33.99 57.71 20.22
C MET A 1 33.30 56.85 21.26
N ALA A 2 33.82 56.92 22.48
CA ALA A 2 33.49 56.07 23.61
C ALA A 2 32.31 56.60 24.44
N ALA A 3 31.95 55.80 25.45
CA ALA A 3 31.13 56.06 26.65
C ALA A 3 29.69 55.48 26.57
N ARG A 4 29.16 54.75 27.57
CA ARG A 4 29.47 54.65 29.00
C ARG A 4 29.21 53.25 29.58
N ILE A 5 30.07 52.92 30.55
CA ILE A 5 30.05 51.79 31.48
C ILE A 5 29.29 52.22 32.74
N LEU A 6 28.46 51.33 33.32
CA LEU A 6 28.26 51.12 34.78
C LEU A 6 27.37 49.88 34.97
N ARG A 7 27.91 48.69 35.29
CA ARG A 7 28.29 48.13 36.62
C ARG A 7 27.13 48.02 37.63
N VAL A 8 27.21 46.93 38.42
CA VAL A 8 26.49 46.59 39.68
C VAL A 8 25.27 45.67 39.43
N GLN A 9 25.11 44.46 39.98
CA GLN A 9 25.78 43.76 41.08
C GLN A 9 25.66 42.23 40.95
N ILE A 10 26.66 41.57 41.51
CA ILE A 10 26.79 40.13 41.76
C ILE A 10 25.81 39.72 42.87
N ILE A 11 25.08 38.60 42.73
CA ILE A 11 24.65 37.79 43.87
C ILE A 11 24.95 36.31 43.60
N SER A 12 25.72 35.75 44.53
CA SER A 12 26.27 34.41 44.61
C SER A 12 25.23 33.30 44.79
N PHE A 13 25.57 32.14 44.22
CA PHE A 13 25.48 30.77 44.73
C PHE A 13 24.31 30.38 45.66
N VAL A 14 23.49 29.43 45.19
CA VAL A 14 23.14 28.25 45.98
C VAL A 14 23.17 27.01 45.07
N THR A 15 24.15 26.15 45.31
CA THR A 15 24.17 24.75 44.87
C THR A 15 23.07 23.98 45.59
N PHE A 16 22.18 23.33 44.85
CA PHE A 16 21.40 22.18 45.33
C PHE A 16 21.69 20.98 44.44
N LEU A 17 22.54 20.09 44.96
CA LEU A 17 22.67 18.71 44.52
C LEU A 17 21.64 17.90 45.31
N ALA A 18 20.65 17.33 44.63
CA ALA A 18 19.85 16.23 45.17
C ALA A 18 19.40 15.31 44.03
N ILE A 19 20.02 14.14 44.01
CA ILE A 19 19.74 12.97 43.17
C ILE A 19 18.49 12.28 43.73
N ALA A 20 17.48 12.00 42.90
CA ALA A 20 16.61 10.81 43.02
C ALA A 20 15.53 10.84 41.93
N GLY A 21 15.30 9.69 41.29
CA GLY A 21 14.07 9.43 40.54
C GLY A 21 14.32 9.11 39.08
N GLY A 22 14.64 7.85 38.81
CA GLY A 22 14.74 7.33 37.45
C GLY A 22 13.40 7.38 36.72
N PHE A 23 13.46 7.73 35.44
CA PHE A 23 12.54 7.23 34.45
C PHE A 23 13.41 6.70 33.30
N PRO A 24 13.55 5.37 33.13
CA PRO A 24 14.14 4.86 31.92
C PRO A 24 13.35 5.39 30.71
N LEU A 25 14.10 5.94 29.75
CA LEU A 25 13.68 6.19 28.38
C LEU A 25 13.13 4.89 27.78
N ALA A 26 11.83 4.65 27.94
CA ALA A 26 11.11 3.75 27.07
C ALA A 26 10.77 4.54 25.79
N SER A 27 11.76 4.68 24.91
CA SER A 27 11.47 4.93 23.50
C SER A 27 10.80 3.65 22.99
N ALA A 28 9.48 3.57 23.14
CA ALA A 28 8.68 2.59 22.45
C ALA A 28 8.83 2.91 20.96
N LYS A 29 9.82 2.29 20.32
CA LYS A 29 9.72 1.95 18.90
C LYS A 29 8.46 1.10 18.81
N GLY A 30 7.33 1.75 18.54
CA GLY A 30 6.22 1.09 17.89
C GLY A 30 6.77 0.55 16.60
N GLN A 31 7.17 -0.72 16.59
CA GLN A 31 7.28 -1.47 15.37
C GLN A 31 5.86 -1.48 14.80
N LYS A 32 5.58 -0.56 13.87
CA LYS A 32 4.55 -0.79 12.87
C LYS A 32 4.99 -2.11 12.25
N ALA A 33 4.32 -3.21 12.59
CA ALA A 33 4.54 -4.45 11.89
C ALA A 33 4.30 -4.12 10.41
N GLU A 34 5.34 -4.26 9.60
CA GLU A 34 5.21 -4.20 8.15
C GLU A 34 4.30 -5.38 7.81
N LEU A 35 3.02 -5.09 7.54
CA LEU A 35 2.05 -6.11 7.18
C LEU A 35 2.54 -6.70 5.87
N ASP A 36 3.00 -7.95 5.87
CA ASP A 36 3.33 -8.65 4.63
C ASP A 36 2.02 -9.10 3.99
N PRO A 37 1.56 -8.46 2.90
CA PRO A 37 0.28 -8.78 2.27
C PRO A 37 0.25 -10.20 1.68
N HIS A 38 1.41 -10.87 1.58
CA HIS A 38 1.50 -12.29 1.21
C HIS A 38 1.43 -13.24 2.41
N ALA A 39 1.78 -12.81 3.62
CA ALA A 39 1.80 -13.65 4.82
C ALA A 39 0.58 -13.45 5.72
N ASP A 40 0.14 -12.20 5.89
CA ASP A 40 -0.97 -11.83 6.76
C ASP A 40 -2.09 -11.24 5.91
N ARG A 41 -3.04 -12.08 5.44
CA ARG A 41 -4.21 -11.60 4.67
C ARG A 41 -5.36 -11.25 5.62
N PRO A 42 -5.58 -9.98 6.00
CA PRO A 42 -6.81 -9.61 6.72
C PRO A 42 -8.02 -9.83 5.79
N MET A 43 -8.99 -10.65 6.18
CA MET A 43 -10.26 -10.76 5.47
C MET A 43 -11.02 -9.43 5.57
N ASN A 44 -11.01 -8.62 4.51
CA ASN A 44 -11.69 -7.33 4.51
C ASN A 44 -12.32 -7.00 3.15
N LEU A 45 -13.27 -6.07 3.14
CA LEU A 45 -14.22 -5.70 2.09
C LEU A 45 -13.57 -5.25 0.77
N THR A 46 -12.27 -4.92 0.78
CA THR A 46 -11.46 -4.58 -0.40
C THR A 46 -10.78 -5.80 -1.04
N ILE A 47 -11.22 -7.00 -0.65
CA ILE A 47 -10.75 -8.27 -1.18
C ILE A 47 -11.93 -8.94 -1.90
N HIS A 48 -11.84 -9.06 -3.22
CA HIS A 48 -12.82 -9.84 -3.97
C HIS A 48 -12.35 -11.29 -4.04
N CYS A 49 -13.11 -12.20 -3.42
CA CYS A 49 -12.80 -13.64 -3.45
C CYS A 49 -11.38 -13.98 -2.95
N TYR A 50 -10.93 -13.37 -1.84
CA TYR A 50 -9.56 -13.55 -1.30
C TYR A 50 -8.43 -12.98 -2.16
N VAL A 51 -8.75 -12.19 -3.20
CA VAL A 51 -7.79 -11.47 -4.05
C VAL A 51 -7.89 -9.97 -3.79
N PRO A 52 -6.77 -9.26 -3.53
CA PRO A 52 -6.80 -7.82 -3.33
C PRO A 52 -7.31 -7.07 -4.57
N MET A 53 -8.18 -6.10 -4.34
CA MET A 53 -8.63 -5.18 -5.38
C MET A 53 -8.41 -3.74 -4.94
N GLY A 54 -8.54 -2.79 -5.86
CA GLY A 54 -8.47 -1.38 -5.52
C GLY A 54 -9.18 -0.50 -6.53
N GLU A 55 -9.30 0.77 -6.15
CA GLU A 55 -9.77 1.86 -7.00
C GLU A 55 -8.71 2.95 -7.06
N GLY A 56 -8.54 3.56 -8.22
CA GLY A 56 -7.62 4.68 -8.36
C GLY A 56 -7.79 5.49 -9.63
N LEU A 57 -6.91 6.48 -9.77
CA LEU A 57 -6.72 7.29 -10.96
C LEU A 57 -5.44 6.88 -11.67
N ILE A 58 -5.49 6.71 -12.98
CA ILE A 58 -4.29 6.47 -13.77
C ILE A 58 -3.44 7.74 -13.79
N THR A 59 -2.18 7.64 -13.39
CA THR A 59 -1.21 8.74 -13.38
C THR A 59 -0.16 8.61 -14.49
N ALA A 60 0.07 7.38 -14.99
CA ALA A 60 0.96 7.11 -16.11
C ALA A 60 0.57 5.82 -16.83
N VAL A 61 0.78 5.77 -18.14
CA VAL A 61 0.64 4.55 -18.95
C VAL A 61 1.94 4.30 -19.71
N ASN A 62 2.54 3.13 -19.53
CA ASN A 62 3.72 2.69 -20.27
C ASN A 62 3.46 1.34 -20.93
N SER A 63 2.95 1.37 -22.16
CA SER A 63 2.65 0.16 -22.93
C SER A 63 3.90 -0.64 -23.33
N LEU A 64 5.07 0.00 -23.44
CA LEU A 64 6.33 -0.69 -23.78
C LEU A 64 6.80 -1.59 -22.64
N GLU A 65 6.66 -1.12 -21.41
CA GLU A 65 7.06 -1.86 -20.21
C GLU A 65 5.91 -2.66 -19.58
N SER A 66 4.70 -2.57 -20.14
CA SER A 66 3.48 -3.13 -19.55
C SER A 66 3.27 -2.68 -18.10
N LYS A 67 3.44 -1.38 -17.86
CA LYS A 67 3.29 -0.76 -16.54
C LYS A 67 2.25 0.35 -16.56
N VAL A 68 1.51 0.48 -15.46
CA VAL A 68 0.56 1.58 -15.23
C VAL A 68 0.81 2.20 -13.87
N GLY A 69 0.91 3.52 -13.84
CA GLY A 69 0.92 4.30 -12.60
C GLY A 69 -0.51 4.53 -12.14
N ILE A 70 -0.81 4.23 -10.89
CA ILE A 70 -2.13 4.44 -10.28
C ILE A 70 -1.95 5.17 -8.95
N SER A 71 -2.64 6.30 -8.82
CA SER A 71 -2.92 6.92 -7.53
C SER A 71 -4.16 6.24 -6.97
N HIS A 72 -3.96 5.30 -6.06
CA HIS A 72 -5.07 4.57 -5.45
C HIS A 72 -5.54 5.26 -4.18
N LYS A 73 -6.82 5.13 -3.88
CA LYS A 73 -7.38 5.59 -2.61
C LYS A 73 -6.75 4.81 -1.45
N PRO A 74 -6.76 5.36 -0.22
CA PRO A 74 -6.37 4.59 0.94
C PRO A 74 -7.17 3.30 1.00
N ASP A 75 -6.48 2.18 1.18
CA ASP A 75 -7.11 0.92 1.54
C ASP A 75 -6.67 0.53 2.94
N HIS A 76 -7.39 1.07 3.91
CA HIS A 76 -7.22 0.76 5.34
C HIS A 76 -7.39 -0.73 5.64
N SER A 77 -7.93 -1.50 4.70
CA SER A 77 -8.21 -2.92 4.83
C SER A 77 -6.94 -3.79 4.74
N ILE A 78 -5.97 -3.35 3.95
CA ILE A 78 -4.66 -4.00 3.73
C ILE A 78 -3.49 -3.11 4.18
N GLY A 79 -3.78 -1.99 4.86
CA GLY A 79 -2.76 -1.08 5.40
C GLY A 79 -2.10 -0.17 4.36
N PHE A 80 -2.71 0.00 3.18
CA PHE A 80 -2.19 0.85 2.12
C PHE A 80 -2.68 2.29 2.31
N ASP A 81 -1.76 3.23 2.51
CA ASP A 81 -2.05 4.67 2.51
C ASP A 81 -2.39 5.15 1.09
N GLU A 82 -2.97 6.35 0.93
CA GLU A 82 -3.08 6.95 -0.41
C GLU A 82 -1.67 7.13 -0.99
N MET A 83 -1.38 6.44 -2.08
CA MET A 83 -0.08 6.50 -2.71
C MET A 83 -0.19 6.32 -4.22
N ASN A 84 0.83 6.84 -4.91
CA ASN A 84 1.01 6.62 -6.33
C ASN A 84 1.98 5.47 -6.53
N MET A 85 1.50 4.38 -7.10
CA MET A 85 2.29 3.17 -7.35
C MET A 85 2.32 2.84 -8.83
N SER A 86 3.45 2.31 -9.29
CA SER A 86 3.57 1.73 -10.63
C SER A 86 3.43 0.22 -10.53
N PHE A 87 2.43 -0.32 -11.20
CA PHE A 87 2.15 -1.76 -11.21
C PHE A 87 2.53 -2.35 -12.56
N GLY A 88 3.09 -3.55 -12.54
CA GLY A 88 3.10 -4.41 -13.72
C GLY A 88 1.66 -4.74 -14.13
N VAL A 89 1.44 -5.00 -15.41
CA VAL A 89 0.11 -5.28 -15.96
C VAL A 89 0.14 -6.58 -16.74
N SER A 90 -0.88 -7.41 -16.56
CA SER A 90 -1.09 -8.61 -17.35
C SER A 90 -1.07 -8.29 -18.84
N LYS A 91 -0.38 -9.11 -19.64
CA LYS A 91 -0.31 -8.97 -21.11
C LYS A 91 -1.66 -9.05 -21.82
N ARG A 92 -2.72 -9.47 -21.12
CA ARG A 92 -4.09 -9.52 -21.64
C ARG A 92 -4.79 -8.16 -21.62
N ILE A 93 -4.26 -7.19 -20.88
CA ILE A 93 -4.83 -5.85 -20.78
C ILE A 93 -4.21 -4.98 -21.87
N ASP A 94 -5.05 -4.41 -22.72
CA ASP A 94 -4.65 -3.40 -23.69
C ASP A 94 -4.55 -2.03 -23.01
N LEU A 95 -3.32 -1.63 -22.68
CA LEU A 95 -3.07 -0.32 -22.06
C LEU A 95 -3.38 0.87 -22.97
N SER A 96 -3.51 0.67 -24.28
CA SER A 96 -3.89 1.76 -25.19
C SER A 96 -5.37 2.17 -25.08
N ALA A 97 -6.19 1.33 -24.43
CA ALA A 97 -7.59 1.64 -24.13
C ALA A 97 -7.79 2.59 -22.95
N PHE A 98 -6.71 2.97 -22.25
CA PHE A 98 -6.75 3.77 -21.04
C PHE A 98 -5.99 5.09 -21.18
N ALA A 99 -6.45 6.11 -20.46
CA ALA A 99 -5.86 7.44 -20.44
C ALA A 99 -5.42 7.86 -19.02
N VAL A 100 -4.44 8.76 -18.96
CA VAL A 100 -4.08 9.44 -17.70
C VAL A 100 -5.27 10.29 -17.22
N GLY A 101 -5.55 10.21 -15.92
CA GLY A 101 -6.68 10.86 -15.26
C GLY A 101 -7.95 9.99 -15.20
N GLU A 102 -7.95 8.84 -15.88
CA GLU A 102 -9.08 7.92 -15.90
C GLU A 102 -9.23 7.19 -14.57
N ARG A 103 -10.47 7.05 -14.12
CA ARG A 103 -10.79 6.28 -12.92
C ARG A 103 -10.92 4.81 -13.27
N VAL A 104 -10.32 3.95 -12.45
CA VAL A 104 -10.30 2.51 -12.67
C VAL A 104 -10.55 1.70 -11.40
N HIS A 105 -11.17 0.53 -11.57
CA HIS A 105 -11.02 -0.60 -10.65
C HIS A 105 -9.90 -1.50 -11.14
N PHE A 106 -9.09 -2.01 -10.23
CA PHE A 106 -8.03 -2.97 -10.56
C PHE A 106 -8.04 -4.17 -9.62
N LEU A 107 -7.74 -5.34 -10.17
CA LEU A 107 -7.53 -6.57 -9.42
C LEU A 107 -6.04 -6.86 -9.36
N LEU A 108 -5.47 -6.96 -8.16
CA LEU A 108 -4.05 -7.17 -7.95
C LEU A 108 -3.77 -8.64 -7.70
N LYS A 109 -2.89 -9.25 -8.51
CA LYS A 109 -2.34 -10.56 -8.20
C LYS A 109 -1.05 -10.39 -7.43
N LEU A 110 -1.05 -10.92 -6.22
CA LEU A 110 0.12 -11.03 -5.37
C LEU A 110 0.88 -12.32 -5.68
N GLU A 111 2.19 -12.24 -5.94
CA GLU A 111 3.06 -13.42 -6.11
C GLU A 111 4.31 -13.30 -5.24
N ARG A 112 4.51 -14.26 -4.31
CA ARG A 112 5.69 -14.25 -3.42
C ARG A 112 7.00 -14.28 -4.24
N GLY A 113 7.90 -13.35 -3.94
CA GLY A 113 9.22 -13.27 -4.57
C GLY A 113 9.22 -12.75 -6.00
N LYS A 114 8.09 -12.21 -6.48
CA LYS A 114 7.96 -11.58 -7.81
C LYS A 114 7.30 -10.22 -7.68
N GLU A 115 7.34 -9.43 -8.76
CA GLU A 115 6.58 -8.18 -8.80
C GLU A 115 5.07 -8.48 -8.87
N ASP A 116 4.31 -7.83 -8.00
CA ASP A 116 2.85 -7.83 -8.08
C ASP A 116 2.39 -7.19 -9.38
N TYR A 117 1.26 -7.65 -9.90
CA TYR A 117 0.74 -7.13 -11.15
C TYR A 117 -0.78 -7.06 -11.18
N ILE A 118 -1.29 -6.13 -11.97
CA ILE A 118 -2.71 -5.96 -12.23
C ILE A 118 -3.18 -7.03 -13.22
N ALA A 119 -4.07 -7.90 -12.75
CA ALA A 119 -4.64 -8.98 -13.55
C ALA A 119 -5.83 -8.54 -14.39
N VAL A 120 -6.63 -7.60 -13.87
CA VAL A 120 -7.79 -6.98 -14.55
C VAL A 120 -7.82 -5.49 -14.23
N LEU A 121 -8.14 -4.67 -15.23
CA LEU A 121 -8.30 -3.22 -15.11
C LEU A 121 -9.61 -2.81 -15.80
N CYS A 122 -10.54 -2.22 -15.04
CA CYS A 122 -11.84 -1.79 -15.53
C CYS A 122 -12.02 -0.28 -15.41
N SER A 123 -12.30 0.37 -16.53
CA SER A 123 -12.58 1.81 -16.61
C SER A 123 -13.95 2.16 -16.07
N PHE A 124 -14.05 3.12 -15.15
CA PHE A 124 -15.33 3.72 -14.76
C PHE A 124 -15.95 4.59 -15.84
N ASP A 125 -15.16 5.06 -16.79
CA ASP A 125 -15.58 6.00 -17.83
C ASP A 125 -16.07 5.26 -19.09
N SER A 126 -15.95 3.93 -19.12
CA SER A 126 -16.56 3.06 -20.12
C SER A 126 -18.09 3.09 -20.08
N ASP A 127 -18.74 2.69 -21.17
CA ASP A 127 -20.20 2.55 -21.17
C ASP A 127 -20.65 1.46 -20.18
N LYS A 128 -21.92 1.52 -19.76
CA LYS A 128 -22.44 0.66 -18.68
C LYS A 128 -22.33 -0.84 -18.99
N ASP A 129 -22.49 -1.21 -20.25
CA ASP A 129 -22.46 -2.63 -20.65
C ASP A 129 -21.02 -3.12 -20.74
N ALA A 130 -20.10 -2.30 -21.24
CA ALA A 130 -18.67 -2.55 -21.21
C ALA A 130 -18.14 -2.65 -19.77
N TYR A 131 -18.51 -1.70 -18.89
CA TYR A 131 -18.15 -1.72 -17.48
C TYR A 131 -18.66 -3.01 -16.81
N LYS A 132 -19.94 -3.35 -16.99
CA LYS A 132 -20.53 -4.56 -16.41
C LYS A 132 -19.85 -5.83 -16.92
N SER A 133 -19.50 -5.88 -18.20
CA SER A 133 -18.79 -7.01 -18.79
C SER A 133 -17.38 -7.13 -18.21
N CYS A 134 -16.66 -6.01 -18.07
CA CYS A 134 -15.36 -5.99 -17.42
C CYS A 134 -15.44 -6.44 -15.95
N MET A 135 -16.42 -5.95 -15.19
CA MET A 135 -16.59 -6.37 -13.79
C MET A 135 -16.99 -7.84 -13.65
N LYS A 136 -17.61 -8.44 -14.67
CA LYS A 136 -17.81 -9.90 -14.71
C LYS A 136 -16.48 -10.63 -14.89
N GLU A 137 -15.64 -10.19 -15.83
CA GLU A 137 -14.29 -10.75 -16.01
C GLU A 137 -13.42 -10.55 -14.76
N PHE A 138 -13.58 -9.42 -14.08
CA PHE A 138 -12.96 -9.13 -12.79
C PHE A 138 -13.30 -10.19 -11.75
N HIS A 139 -14.58 -10.54 -11.62
CA HIS A 139 -15.05 -11.60 -10.73
C HIS A 139 -14.48 -12.97 -11.12
N ASP A 140 -14.58 -13.33 -12.40
CA ASP A 140 -14.13 -14.64 -12.90
C ASP A 140 -12.61 -14.82 -12.70
N GLU A 141 -11.82 -13.77 -12.95
CA GLU A 141 -10.37 -13.79 -12.74
C GLU A 141 -10.01 -13.81 -11.25
N ALA A 142 -10.75 -13.10 -10.39
CA ALA A 142 -10.56 -13.18 -8.95
C ALA A 142 -10.80 -14.61 -8.44
N MET A 143 -11.87 -15.27 -8.89
CA MET A 143 -12.13 -16.68 -8.58
C MET A 143 -11.00 -17.60 -9.07
N ARG A 144 -10.49 -17.36 -10.27
CA ARG A 144 -9.38 -18.14 -10.84
C ARG A 144 -8.07 -17.97 -10.05
N ILE A 145 -7.74 -16.74 -9.67
CA ILE A 145 -6.54 -16.45 -8.87
C ILE A 145 -6.67 -17.09 -7.50
N ALA A 146 -7.82 -16.92 -6.83
CA ALA A 146 -8.09 -17.49 -5.52
C ALA A 146 -7.96 -19.01 -5.50
N ALA A 147 -8.52 -19.70 -6.50
CA ALA A 147 -8.41 -21.14 -6.64
C ALA A 147 -6.94 -21.60 -6.76
N ALA A 148 -6.14 -20.90 -7.57
CA ALA A 148 -4.71 -21.19 -7.71
C ALA A 148 -3.94 -20.95 -6.41
N THR A 149 -4.32 -19.94 -5.62
CA THR A 149 -3.66 -19.68 -4.33
C THR A 149 -4.04 -20.71 -3.27
N ILE A 150 -5.26 -21.27 -3.34
CA ILE A 150 -5.65 -22.40 -2.48
C ILE A 150 -4.80 -23.64 -2.83
N GLU A 151 -4.58 -23.92 -4.12
CA GLU A 151 -3.69 -25.01 -4.54
C GLU A 151 -2.25 -24.80 -4.02
N GLU A 152 -1.70 -23.57 -4.14
CA GLU A 152 -0.39 -23.23 -3.59
C GLU A 152 -0.31 -23.39 -2.06
N CYS A 153 -1.43 -23.24 -1.33
CA CYS A 153 -1.51 -23.48 0.11
C CYS A 153 -1.75 -24.96 0.49
N THR A 154 -1.82 -25.91 -0.46
CA THR A 154 -2.24 -27.30 -0.13
C THR A 154 -1.15 -28.35 -0.01
N MET A 155 0.13 -28.14 -0.37
CA MET A 155 1.06 -29.28 -0.39
C MET A 155 2.47 -29.09 0.20
N ASP A 156 2.98 -27.87 0.44
CA ASP A 156 4.36 -27.69 0.96
C ASP A 156 4.43 -27.21 2.42
N ASP A 157 3.39 -26.54 2.94
CA ASP A 157 3.38 -25.99 4.31
C ASP A 157 2.88 -27.00 5.38
N MET A 158 2.49 -28.21 4.96
CA MET A 158 2.06 -29.29 5.86
C MET A 158 3.11 -30.39 6.07
N GLU A 159 4.32 -30.23 5.51
CA GLU A 159 5.44 -31.13 5.76
C GLU A 159 6.57 -30.41 6.51
N SER A 160 6.32 -30.14 7.79
CA SER A 160 7.38 -30.02 8.79
C SER A 160 7.09 -31.03 9.92
N PRO A 161 8.08 -31.84 10.30
CA PRO A 161 7.92 -32.96 11.24
C PRO A 161 7.60 -32.54 12.68
#